data_AF-A0A4U6MZM2-F1
#
_entry.id   AF-A0A4U6MZM2-F1
#
_cell.length_a   1.000
_cell.length_b   1.000
_cell.length_c   1.000
_cell.angle_alpha   90.00
_cell.angle_beta   90.00
_cell.angle_gamma   90.00
#
_symmetry.space_group_name_H-M   'P 1'
#
loop_
_entity.id
_entity.type
_entity.pdbx_description
1 polymer ?
#
loop_
_entity_poly.entity_id
_entity_poly.type
_entity_poly.pdbx_seq_one_letter_code
_entity_poly.pdbx_strand_id
1 'polypeptide(L)'
;KLLEVIDNLTRNTKTKVVGLSGTPFAKFLGNYYQRLIKPTTMKELFAIGALSKYEFYAPSHPDLTGVETSYVAGYGSDYKEGQLSKVMSEAKLVGDIVKNWLENGQDRPTIC
;
A
#
# COMPACT_ATOMS: atom_id res chain seq x y z
N LYS A 1 -8.98 19.46 13.59
CA LYS A 1 -9.50 18.94 14.87
C LYS A 1 -8.57 17.90 15.51
N LEU A 2 -8.51 16.62 15.07
CA LEU A 2 -7.64 15.62 15.75
C LEU A 2 -6.14 15.94 15.62
N LEU A 3 -5.68 16.32 14.42
CA LEU A 3 -4.27 16.67 14.18
C LEU A 3 -3.82 17.89 15.00
N GLU A 4 -4.69 18.87 15.22
CA GLU A 4 -4.43 20.04 16.07
C GLU A 4 -4.30 19.65 17.55
N VAL A 5 -5.11 18.69 18.00
CA VAL A 5 -4.99 18.14 19.36
C VAL A 5 -3.66 17.40 19.53
N ILE A 6 -3.25 16.60 18.54
CA ILE A 6 -1.95 15.91 18.55
C ILE A 6 -0.81 16.92 18.58
N ASP A 7 -0.87 17.97 17.75
CA ASP A 7 0.15 19.02 17.72
C ASP A 7 0.23 19.77 19.07
N ASN A 8 -0.91 20.13 19.65
CA ASN A 8 -0.95 20.78 20.96
C ASN A 8 -0.38 19.87 22.08
N LEU A 9 -0.77 18.59 22.11
CA LEU A 9 -0.28 17.64 23.11
C LEU A 9 1.23 17.42 22.99
N THR A 10 1.74 17.28 21.76
CA THR A 10 3.16 17.00 21.51
C THR A 10 4.06 18.22 21.72
N ARG A 11 3.58 19.44 21.46
CA ARG A 11 4.37 20.68 21.62
C ARG A 11 4.26 21.32 22.99
N ASN A 12 3.07 21.33 23.59
CA ASN A 12 2.76 22.15 24.76
C ASN A 12 2.63 21.33 26.06
N THR A 13 2.72 19.99 26.00
CA THR A 13 2.57 19.13 27.18
C THR A 13 3.67 18.05 27.24
N LYS A 14 3.73 17.29 28.34
CA LYS A 14 4.60 16.11 28.48
C LYS A 14 3.91 14.80 28.07
N THR A 15 2.68 14.87 27.57
CA THR A 15 1.86 13.71 27.21
C THR A 15 2.50 12.94 26.04
N LYS A 16 2.51 11.61 26.14
CA LYS A 16 2.97 10.75 25.04
C LYS A 16 1.79 10.43 24.13
N VAL A 17 1.96 10.66 22.83
CA VAL A 17 0.96 10.33 21.81
C VAL A 17 1.47 9.15 20.99
N VAL A 18 0.66 8.11 20.86
CA VAL A 18 0.96 6.91 20.06
C VAL A 18 -0.06 6.79 18.95
N GLY A 19 0.39 6.86 17.70
CA GLY A 19 -0.45 6.66 16.51
C GLY A 19 -0.27 5.25 15.95
N LEU A 20 -1.38 4.61 15.56
CA LEU A 20 -1.38 3.31 14.86
C LEU A 20 -1.71 3.56 13.39
N SER A 21 -0.87 3.05 12.48
CA SER A 21 -1.09 3.18 11.04
C SER A 21 -0.67 1.92 10.31
N GLY A 22 -1.51 1.45 9.38
CA GLY A 22 -1.13 0.43 8.41
C GLY A 22 -0.25 0.96 7.27
N THR A 23 -0.18 2.29 7.10
CA THR A 23 0.54 2.97 6.01
C THR A 23 1.37 4.15 6.56
N PRO A 24 2.47 3.88 7.30
CA PRO A 24 3.18 4.91 8.08
C PRO A 24 4.03 5.89 7.24
N PHE A 25 4.04 5.75 5.92
CA PHE A 25 4.91 6.52 5.01
C PHE A 25 4.23 7.72 4.36
N ALA A 26 2.99 8.03 4.73
CA ALA A 26 2.34 9.26 4.27
C ALA A 26 3.13 10.49 4.73
N LYS A 27 3.55 11.34 3.77
CA LYS A 27 4.47 12.47 4.02
C LYS A 27 4.06 13.38 5.18
N PHE A 28 2.76 13.61 5.37
CA PHE A 28 2.26 14.52 6.41
C PHE A 28 2.44 13.98 7.83
N LEU A 29 2.60 12.66 8.03
CA LEU A 29 2.74 12.08 9.37
C LEU A 29 4.00 12.56 10.09
N GLY A 30 5.08 12.85 9.34
CA GLY A 30 6.32 13.41 9.88
C GLY A 30 6.16 14.79 10.52
N ASN A 31 5.07 15.51 10.21
CA ASN A 31 4.78 16.80 10.85
C ASN A 31 4.29 16.65 12.31
N TYR A 32 3.79 15.47 12.68
CA TYR A 32 3.13 15.22 13.96
C TYR A 32 3.84 14.16 14.82
N TYR A 33 4.49 13.18 14.19
CA TYR A 33 5.14 12.06 14.86
C TYR A 33 6.65 12.10 14.66
N GLN A 34 7.41 12.04 15.75
CA GLN A 34 8.87 12.19 15.72
C GLN A 34 9.60 10.86 15.51
N ARG A 35 8.93 9.73 15.77
CA ARG A 35 9.54 8.40 15.72
C ARG A 35 8.58 7.39 15.12
N LEU A 36 9.09 6.59 14.18
CA LEU A 36 8.43 5.40 13.69
C LEU A 36 8.93 4.20 14.50
N ILE A 37 8.00 3.50 15.17
CA ILE A 37 8.29 2.26 15.88
C ILE A 37 7.69 1.12 15.08
N LYS A 38 8.52 0.20 14.58
CA LYS A 38 8.11 -1.02 13.89
C LYS A 38 8.38 -2.22 14.82
N PRO A 39 7.41 -2.63 15.66
CA PRO A 39 7.64 -3.65 16.68
C PRO A 39 7.76 -5.06 16.10
N THR A 40 7.18 -5.31 14.93
CA THR A 40 7.18 -6.61 14.25
C THR A 40 7.21 -6.42 12.74
N THR A 41 7.65 -7.45 12.04
CA THR A 41 7.55 -7.60 10.59
C THR A 41 6.35 -8.49 10.23
N MET A 42 5.87 -8.38 8.99
CA MET A 42 4.85 -9.29 8.46
C MET A 42 5.31 -10.76 8.53
N LYS A 43 6.60 -11.01 8.29
CA LYS A 43 7.21 -12.35 8.35
C LYS A 43 7.09 -12.98 9.74
N GLU A 44 7.36 -12.21 10.79
CA GLU A 44 7.21 -12.68 12.18
C GLU A 44 5.74 -12.94 12.51
N LEU A 45 4.82 -12.10 12.03
CA LEU A 45 3.39 -12.31 12.22
C LEU A 45 2.87 -13.58 11.51
N PHE A 46 3.40 -13.94 10.33
CA PHE A 46 3.12 -15.24 9.71
C PHE A 46 3.67 -16.40 10.51
N ALA A 47 4.89 -16.26 11.05
CA ALA A 47 5.55 -17.33 11.79
C ALA A 47 4.79 -17.72 13.06
N ILE A 48 4.16 -16.75 13.73
CA ILE A 48 3.34 -16.98 14.93
C ILE A 48 1.86 -17.30 14.63
N GLY A 49 1.47 -17.36 13.36
CA GLY A 49 0.09 -17.64 12.95
C GLY A 49 -0.90 -16.48 13.17
N ALA A 50 -0.42 -15.25 13.41
CA ALA A 50 -1.26 -14.07 13.58
C ALA A 50 -1.76 -13.49 12.25
N LEU A 51 -1.11 -13.81 11.14
CA LEU A 51 -1.54 -13.46 9.78
C LEU A 51 -1.68 -14.71 8.91
N SER A 52 -2.63 -14.66 7.98
CA SER A 52 -2.88 -15.72 7.00
C SER A 52 -1.80 -15.75 5.92
N LYS A 53 -1.16 -16.89 5.71
CA LYS A 53 -0.16 -17.06 4.63
C LYS A 53 -0.76 -16.65 3.28
N TYR A 54 0.05 -16.00 2.44
CA TYR A 54 -0.32 -15.66 1.06
C TYR A 54 0.74 -16.17 0.08
N GLU A 55 0.29 -16.48 -1.13
CA GLU A 55 1.14 -16.76 -2.28
C GLU A 55 0.87 -15.69 -3.34
N PHE A 56 1.91 -15.27 -4.04
CA PHE A 56 1.83 -14.22 -5.04
C PHE A 56 2.23 -14.76 -6.40
N TYR A 57 1.39 -14.53 -7.40
CA TYR A 57 1.63 -14.92 -8.78
C TYR A 57 1.68 -13.67 -9.64
N ALA A 58 2.87 -13.33 -10.16
CA ALA A 58 3.03 -12.27 -11.16
C ALA A 58 3.44 -12.91 -12.49
N PRO A 59 2.48 -13.19 -13.40
CA PRO A 59 2.76 -13.91 -14.64
C PRO A 59 3.51 -13.05 -15.67
N SER A 60 3.42 -11.73 -15.56
CA SER A 60 3.91 -10.78 -16.56
C SER A 60 4.33 -9.46 -15.91
N HIS A 61 5.43 -8.89 -16.39
CA HIS A 61 5.85 -7.53 -16.05
C HIS A 61 5.45 -6.58 -17.18
N PRO A 62 4.45 -5.70 -16.98
CA PRO A 62 4.12 -4.69 -17.98
C PRO A 62 5.28 -3.70 -18.13
N ASP A 63 5.58 -3.30 -19.37
CA ASP A 63 6.57 -2.26 -19.63
C ASP A 63 5.96 -0.88 -19.35
N LEU A 64 6.47 -0.20 -18.31
CA LEU A 64 6.00 1.12 -17.88
C LEU A 64 6.96 2.25 -18.27
N THR A 65 7.97 2.00 -19.10
CA THR A 65 9.00 3.00 -19.47
C THR A 65 8.42 4.27 -20.10
N GLY A 66 7.26 4.19 -20.77
CA GLY A 66 6.55 5.32 -21.38
C GLY A 66 5.43 5.93 -20.54
N VAL A 67 5.17 5.44 -19.32
CA VAL A 67 4.08 5.93 -18.47
C VAL A 67 4.61 7.03 -17.56
N GLU A 68 4.09 8.25 -17.73
CA GLU A 68 4.50 9.37 -16.90
C GLU A 68 3.93 9.24 -15.48
N THR A 69 4.64 9.80 -14.51
CA THR A 69 4.16 9.95 -13.14
C THR A 69 3.69 11.38 -12.87
N SER A 70 2.57 11.52 -12.16
CA SER A 70 2.03 12.78 -11.65
C SER A 70 1.99 12.77 -10.13
N TYR A 71 2.14 13.95 -9.52
CA TYR A 71 1.99 14.09 -8.08
C TYR A 71 0.52 14.11 -7.68
N VAL A 72 0.09 13.16 -6.84
CA VAL A 72 -1.23 13.08 -6.25
C VAL A 72 -1.15 13.44 -4.77
N ALA A 73 -1.93 14.44 -4.36
CA ALA A 73 -2.00 14.85 -2.96
C ALA A 73 -2.52 13.68 -2.10
N GLY A 74 -1.66 13.15 -1.23
CA GLY A 74 -1.96 12.03 -0.33
C GLY A 74 -1.12 10.77 -0.61
N TYR A 75 -0.79 10.49 -1.86
CA TYR A 75 -0.10 9.26 -2.28
C TYR A 75 1.31 9.50 -2.85
N GLY A 76 1.68 10.75 -3.11
CA GLY A 76 3.01 11.09 -3.62
C GLY A 76 3.04 11.08 -5.15
N SER A 77 4.15 10.65 -5.74
CA SER A 77 4.24 10.49 -7.20
C SER A 77 3.64 9.15 -7.58
N ASP A 78 2.60 9.17 -8.41
CA ASP A 78 1.91 7.98 -8.91
C ASP A 78 1.81 8.05 -10.44
N TYR A 79 1.57 6.94 -11.12
CA TYR A 79 1.41 6.93 -12.57
C TYR A 79 0.17 7.71 -13.02
N LYS A 80 0.26 8.36 -14.18
CA LYS A 80 -0.91 8.98 -14.82
C LYS A 80 -1.90 7.90 -15.23
N GLU A 81 -3.04 7.86 -14.56
CA GLU A 81 -4.07 6.81 -14.69
C GLU A 81 -4.46 6.53 -16.16
N GLY A 82 -4.65 7.58 -16.97
CA GLY A 82 -5.03 7.40 -18.38
C GLY A 82 -3.94 6.78 -19.27
N GLN A 83 -2.66 6.95 -18.94
CA GLN A 83 -1.56 6.29 -19.64
C GLN A 83 -1.34 4.88 -19.10
N LEU A 84 -1.40 4.72 -17.77
CA LEU A 84 -1.29 3.43 -17.11
C LEU A 84 -2.38 2.46 -17.59
N SER A 85 -3.63 2.93 -17.68
CA SER A 85 -4.78 2.14 -18.14
C SER A 85 -4.56 1.55 -19.52
N LYS A 86 -3.87 2.26 -20.43
CA LYS A 86 -3.57 1.74 -21.78
C LYS A 86 -2.65 0.53 -21.75
N VAL A 87 -1.58 0.59 -20.95
CA VAL A 87 -0.63 -0.52 -20.77
C VAL A 87 -1.28 -1.67 -20.02
N MET A 88 -2.05 -1.37 -18.97
CA MET A 88 -2.71 -2.39 -18.15
C MET A 88 -3.89 -3.07 -18.86
N SER A 89 -4.46 -2.44 -19.90
CA SER A 89 -5.53 -3.02 -20.72
C SER A 89 -5.01 -3.84 -21.90
N GLU A 90 -3.70 -4.05 -22.01
CA GLU A 90 -3.14 -4.91 -23.05
C GLU A 90 -3.70 -6.33 -22.91
N ALA A 91 -4.27 -6.86 -24.00
CA ALA A 91 -5.00 -8.13 -24.00
C ALA A 91 -4.16 -9.31 -23.47
N LYS A 92 -2.84 -9.28 -23.68
CA LYS A 92 -1.92 -10.28 -23.14
C LYS A 92 -1.87 -10.23 -21.61
N LEU A 93 -1.73 -9.04 -21.03
CA LEU A 93 -1.67 -8.86 -19.57
C LEU A 93 -2.98 -9.32 -18.91
N VAL A 94 -4.12 -8.91 -19.48
CA VAL A 94 -5.44 -9.29 -18.98
C VAL A 94 -5.64 -10.82 -19.10
N GLY A 95 -5.26 -11.41 -20.24
CA GLY A 95 -5.33 -12.85 -20.45
C GLY A 95 -4.47 -13.64 -19.47
N ASP A 96 -3.25 -13.17 -19.19
CA ASP A 96 -2.35 -13.80 -18.22
C ASP A 96 -2.90 -13.72 -16.79
N ILE A 97 -3.51 -12.59 -16.39
CA ILE A 97 -4.17 -12.45 -15.07
C ILE A 97 -5.36 -13.41 -14.95
N VAL A 98 -6.24 -13.45 -15.95
CA VAL A 98 -7.43 -14.31 -15.95
C VAL A 98 -7.03 -15.79 -15.93
N LYS A 99 -6.03 -16.18 -16.73
CA LYS A 99 -5.50 -17.54 -16.73
C LYS A 99 -4.97 -17.93 -15.36
N ASN A 100 -4.14 -17.06 -14.75
CA ASN A 100 -3.60 -17.34 -13.41
C ASN A 100 -4.69 -17.45 -12.35
N TRP A 101 -5.75 -16.63 -12.44
CA TRP A 101 -6.89 -16.70 -11.54
C TRP A 101 -7.67 -18.01 -11.72
N LEU A 102 -7.90 -18.48 -12.94
CA LEU A 102 -8.55 -19.77 -13.20
C LEU A 102 -7.71 -20.95 -12.68
N GLU A 103 -6.39 -20.89 -12.84
CA GLU A 103 -5.47 -21.95 -12.41
C GLU A 103 -5.29 -22.01 -10.88
N ASN A 104 -5.24 -20.85 -10.21
CA ASN A 104 -4.87 -20.77 -8.78
C ASN A 104 -6.02 -20.29 -7.86
N GLY A 105 -7.12 -19.81 -8.41
CA GLY A 105 -8.24 -19.23 -7.65
C GLY A 105 -9.01 -20.25 -6.82
N GLN A 106 -9.04 -21.53 -7.24
CA GLN A 106 -9.67 -22.64 -6.49
C GLN A 106 -11.13 -22.33 -6.05
N ASP A 107 -11.92 -21.71 -6.92
CA ASP A 107 -13.31 -21.25 -6.66
C ASP A 107 -13.46 -20.30 -5.45
N ARG A 108 -12.38 -19.63 -5.04
CA ARG A 108 -12.41 -18.65 -3.95
C ARG A 108 -12.98 -17.30 -4.43
N PRO A 109 -13.67 -16.56 -3.56
CA PRO A 109 -14.19 -15.24 -3.90
C PRO A 109 -13.05 -14.27 -4.20
N THR A 110 -13.21 -13.51 -5.28
CA THR A 110 -12.33 -12.38 -5.61
C THR A 110 -12.66 -11.19 -4.70
N ILE A 111 -11.62 -10.59 -4.13
CA ILE A 111 -11.72 -9.34 -3.36
C ILE A 111 -11.12 -8.23 -4.25
N CYS A 112 -11.91 -7.20 -4.54
CA CYS A 112 -11.51 -6.04 -5.34
C CYS A 112 -11.06 -4.86 -4.46
#